data_AF-A0A1H1L555-F1
#
_entry.id   AF-A0A1H1L555-F1
#
_cell.length_a   1.000
_cell.length_b   1.000
_cell.length_c   1.000
_cell.angle_alpha   90.00
_cell.angle_beta   90.00
_cell.angle_gamma   90.00
#
_symmetry.space_group_name_H-M   'P 1'
#
loop_
_entity.id
_entity.type
_entity.pdbx_description
1 polymer ?
#
loop_
_entity_poly.entity_id
_entity_poly.type
_entity_poly.pdbx_seq_one_letter_code
_entity_poly.pdbx_strand_id
1 'polypeptide(L)' 'MDWMFEDFKIDLDSLNPMIRKKAIEIAKQLVIEKKYTDKKAIAEAIVQAEEWFYDLEG' A
#
# COMPACT_ATOMS: atom_id res chain seq x y z
N MET A 1 -9.06 -1.46 -13.22
CA MET A 1 -8.40 -1.16 -11.93
C MET A 1 -6.87 -1.34 -12.04
N ASP A 2 -6.28 -1.21 -13.24
CA ASP A 2 -4.83 -1.37 -13.47
C ASP A 2 -4.05 -0.07 -13.31
N TRP A 3 -4.62 1.05 -13.77
CA TRP A 3 -3.98 2.38 -13.74
C TRP A 3 -3.64 2.91 -12.34
N MET A 4 -4.27 2.35 -11.30
CA MET A 4 -4.10 2.78 -9.91
C MET A 4 -2.81 2.26 -9.27
N PHE A 5 -2.25 1.20 -9.86
CA PHE A 5 -1.05 0.54 -9.40
C PHE A 5 0.14 0.85 -10.29
N GLU A 6 0.02 1.66 -11.36
CA GLU A 6 1.15 1.94 -12.25
C GLU A 6 2.13 2.95 -11.66
N ASP A 7 1.67 4.10 -11.17
CA ASP A 7 2.51 5.05 -10.43
C ASP A 7 3.11 4.38 -9.19
N PHE A 8 2.27 3.69 -8.41
CA PHE A 8 2.71 2.98 -7.22
C PHE A 8 3.50 1.70 -7.53
N LYS A 9 3.43 1.14 -8.74
CA LYS A 9 4.26 -0.02 -9.11
C LYS A 9 5.71 0.40 -9.10
N ILE A 10 6.04 1.60 -9.56
CA ILE A 10 7.43 2.02 -9.65
C ILE A 10 8.03 2.10 -8.23
N ASP A 11 7.28 2.64 -7.27
CA ASP A 11 7.67 2.64 -5.86
C ASP A 11 7.65 1.22 -5.26
N LEU A 12 6.63 0.41 -5.57
CA LEU A 12 6.45 -0.95 -5.04
C LEU A 12 7.35 -2.04 -5.65
N ASP A 13 7.87 -1.84 -6.86
CA ASP A 13 8.78 -2.76 -7.54
C ASP A 13 10.19 -2.65 -6.95
N SER A 14 10.53 -1.47 -6.42
CA SER A 14 11.71 -1.28 -5.57
C SER A 14 11.48 -1.71 -4.11
N LEU A 15 10.22 -1.90 -3.70
CA LEU A 15 9.87 -2.32 -2.33
C LEU A 15 9.91 -3.85 -2.18
N ASN A 16 10.23 -4.27 -0.96
CA ASN A 16 10.29 -5.68 -0.60
C ASN A 16 8.92 -6.36 -0.87
N PRO A 17 8.86 -7.57 -1.47
CA PRO A 17 7.61 -8.27 -1.74
C PRO A 17 6.68 -8.43 -0.51
N MET A 18 7.25 -8.41 0.69
CA MET A 18 6.50 -8.41 1.95
C MET A 18 5.70 -7.11 2.16
N ILE A 19 6.32 -5.96 1.94
CA ILE A 19 5.68 -4.62 2.00
C ILE A 19 4.56 -4.54 0.97
N ARG A 20 4.81 -5.02 -0.27
CA ARG A 20 3.80 -4.99 -1.34
C ARG A 20 2.53 -5.75 -0.99
N LYS A 21 2.67 -6.95 -0.41
CA LYS A 21 1.51 -7.73 0.06
C LYS A 21 0.74 -6.96 1.14
N LYS A 22 1.47 -6.40 2.12
CA LYS A 22 0.88 -5.67 3.23
C LYS A 22 0.14 -4.42 2.77
N ALA A 23 0.71 -3.66 1.83
CA ALA A 23 0.07 -2.49 1.23
C ALA A 23 -1.25 -2.84 0.53
N ILE A 24 -1.32 -3.97 -0.18
CA ILE A 24 -2.56 -4.41 -0.83
C ILE A 24 -3.63 -4.78 0.20
N GLU A 25 -3.25 -5.44 1.30
CA GLU A 25 -4.18 -5.76 2.40
C GLU A 25 -4.73 -4.50 3.05
N ILE A 26 -3.85 -3.55 3.41
CA ILE A 26 -4.24 -2.29 4.05
C ILE A 26 -5.10 -1.47 3.10
N ALA A 27 -4.76 -1.38 1.81
CA ALA A 27 -5.54 -0.64 0.82
C ALA A 27 -6.97 -1.20 0.71
N LYS A 28 -7.12 -2.53 0.67
CA LYS A 28 -8.45 -3.17 0.67
C LYS A 28 -9.25 -2.81 1.91
N GLN A 29 -8.65 -2.85 3.10
CA GLN A 29 -9.33 -2.43 4.32
C GLN A 29 -9.71 -0.95 4.30
N LEU A 30 -8.82 -0.08 3.84
CA LEU A 30 -9.07 1.36 3.77
C LEU A 30 -10.20 1.73 2.81
N VAL A 31 -10.30 1.04 1.66
CA VAL A 31 -11.42 1.23 0.72
C VAL A 31 -12.74 0.74 1.34
N ILE A 32 -12.72 -0.39 2.05
CA ILE A 32 -13.92 -0.99 2.68
C ILE A 32 -14.39 -0.16 3.90
N GLU A 33 -13.48 0.20 4.81
CA GLU A 33 -13.80 0.83 6.09
C GLU A 33 -14.02 2.33 5.99
N LYS A 34 -13.19 3.04 5.22
CA LYS A 34 -13.13 4.51 5.27
C LYS A 34 -13.78 5.22 4.08
N LYS A 35 -14.37 4.49 3.11
CA LYS A 35 -14.86 5.06 1.83
C LYS A 35 -13.82 5.99 1.17
N TYR A 36 -12.55 5.67 1.31
CA TYR A 36 -11.52 6.44 0.64
C TYR A 36 -11.66 6.27 -0.86
N THR A 37 -11.44 7.36 -1.62
CA THR A 37 -11.19 7.23 -3.05
C THR A 37 -9.96 6.37 -3.23
N ASP A 38 -10.04 5.44 -4.19
CA ASP A 38 -9.06 4.36 -4.35
C ASP A 38 -7.60 4.88 -4.37
N LYS A 39 -7.38 6.10 -4.91
CA LYS A 39 -6.05 6.74 -4.95
C LYS A 39 -5.48 7.07 -3.58
N LYS A 40 -6.32 7.60 -2.67
CA LYS A 40 -5.90 7.93 -1.30
C LYS A 40 -5.70 6.68 -0.47
N ALA A 41 -6.58 5.70 -0.63
CA ALA A 41 -6.48 4.42 0.10
C ALA A 41 -5.15 3.72 -0.20
N ILE A 42 -4.72 3.69 -1.47
CA ILE A 42 -3.47 3.03 -1.86
C ILE A 42 -2.24 3.81 -1.35
N ALA A 43 -2.22 5.14 -1.49
CA ALA A 43 -1.12 5.96 -1.00
C ALA A 43 -0.89 5.74 0.51
N GLU A 44 -1.98 5.81 1.28
CA GLU A 44 -1.96 5.66 2.74
C GLU A 44 -1.67 4.21 3.17
N ALA A 45 -1.99 3.23 2.32
CA ALA A 45 -1.66 1.83 2.57
C ALA A 45 -0.19 1.51 2.36
N ILE A 46 0.47 2.16 1.40
CA ILE A 46 1.89 1.95 1.12
C ILE A 46 2.74 2.51 2.26
N VAL A 47 2.45 3.75 2.69
CA VAL A 47 3.13 4.37 3.83
C VAL A 47 2.99 3.50 5.08
N GLN A 48 1.79 3.03 5.40
CA GLN A 48 1.58 2.15 6.55
C GLN A 48 2.27 0.78 6.41
N ALA A 49 2.37 0.25 5.19
CA ALA A 49 3.08 -1.00 4.96
C ALA A 49 4.60 -0.85 5.09
N GLU A 50 5.16 0.28 4.66
CA GLU A 50 6.57 0.62 4.85
C GLU A 50 6.89 0.84 6.32
N GLU A 51 6.07 1.61 7.04
CA GLU A 51 6.23 1.83 8.48
C GLU A 51 6.16 0.52 9.27
N TRP A 52 5.18 -0.35 8.96
CA TRP A 52 5.08 -1.67 9.57
C TRP A 52 6.31 -2.55 9.32
N PHE A 53 6.91 -2.45 8.14
CA PHE A 53 8.12 -3.22 7.82
C PHE A 53 9.35 -2.66 8.52
N TYR A 54 9.48 -1.33 8.60
CA TYR A 54 10.53 -0.67 9.36
C TYR A 54 10.48 -1.02 10.85
N ASP A 55 9.27 -1.09 11.43
CA ASP A 55 9.06 -1.49 12.83
C ASP A 55 9.41 -2.97 13.09
N LEU A 56 9.33 -3.82 12.06
CA LEU A 56 9.72 -5.24 12.14
C LEU A 56 11.24 -5.48 12.04
N GLU A 57 12.00 -4.59 11.40
CA GLU A 57 13.47 -4.67 11.33
C GLU A 57 14.17 -3.98 12.50
N GLY A 58 13.42 -3.25 13.34
CA GLY A 58 13.90 -2.46 14.49
C GLY A 58 14.22 -3.25 15.76
#